data_AF-A0A517RLR8-F1
#
_entry.id   AF-A0A517RLR8-F1
#
_cell.length_a   1.000
_cell.length_b   1.000
_cell.length_c   1.000
_cell.angle_alpha   90.00
_cell.angle_beta   90.00
_cell.angle_gamma   90.00
#
_symmetry.space_group_name_H-M   'P 1'
#
loop_
_entity.id
_entity.type
_entity.pdbx_description
1 polymer ?
#
loop_
_entity_poly.entity_id
_entity_poly.type
_entity_poly.pdbx_seq_one_letter_code
_entity_poly.pdbx_strand_id
1 'polypeptide(L)'
;MTFSDPKTWCVPNDWHADWQQNAVSELEALKSFSIAILKQWPELVCELDLIEEGYLKVDLSRNDLKLAEIYANVEKMGVVFSLYIPIDQPNEQEHHFRVVAEGIELLQEIV
;
A
#
# COMPACT_ATOMS: atom_id res chain seq x y z
N MET A 1 -12.93 -3.91 -4.64
CA MET A 1 -12.60 -5.27 -5.13
C MET A 1 -11.23 -5.58 -4.56
N THR A 2 -11.06 -6.62 -3.77
CA THR A 2 -9.80 -6.90 -3.08
C THR A 2 -8.98 -7.96 -3.81
N PHE A 3 -7.67 -7.71 -3.97
CA PHE A 3 -6.74 -8.65 -4.58
C PHE A 3 -5.63 -9.00 -3.59
N SER A 4 -5.32 -10.28 -3.39
CA SER A 4 -4.40 -10.73 -2.34
C SER A 4 -2.99 -11.11 -2.81
N ASP A 5 -2.75 -11.32 -4.10
CA ASP A 5 -1.41 -11.54 -4.65
C ASP A 5 -0.88 -10.25 -5.31
N PRO A 6 0.11 -9.56 -4.70
CA PRO A 6 0.71 -8.35 -5.27
C PRO A 6 1.21 -8.51 -6.70
N LYS A 7 1.56 -9.72 -7.15
CA LYS A 7 2.06 -9.93 -8.51
C LYS A 7 0.96 -9.86 -9.57
N THR A 8 -0.29 -10.11 -9.19
CA THR A 8 -1.43 -10.13 -10.12
C THR A 8 -2.20 -8.82 -10.14
N TRP A 9 -1.86 -7.86 -9.28
CA TRP A 9 -2.57 -6.59 -9.21
C TRP A 9 -2.45 -5.77 -10.49
N CYS A 10 -3.57 -5.18 -10.89
CA CYS A 10 -3.69 -4.29 -12.04
C CYS A 10 -4.69 -3.16 -11.76
N VAL A 11 -4.50 -2.02 -12.43
CA VAL A 11 -5.49 -0.94 -12.46
C VAL A 11 -6.63 -1.37 -13.39
N PRO A 12 -7.90 -1.15 -13.04
CA PRO A 12 -9.02 -1.42 -13.94
C PRO A 12 -8.90 -0.65 -15.27
N ASN A 13 -9.13 -1.34 -16.38
CA ASN A 13 -8.99 -0.76 -17.72
C ASN A 13 -10.09 0.27 -18.07
N ASP A 14 -11.18 0.28 -17.30
CA ASP A 14 -12.33 1.17 -17.47
C ASP A 14 -12.19 2.52 -16.75
N TRP A 15 -11.14 2.71 -15.93
CA TRP A 15 -10.84 4.00 -15.31
C TRP A 15 -10.50 5.06 -16.35
N HIS A 16 -10.89 6.31 -16.09
CA HIS A 16 -10.59 7.43 -16.99
C HIS A 16 -9.08 7.60 -17.23
N ALA A 17 -8.69 7.95 -18.46
CA ALA A 17 -7.28 8.03 -18.88
C ALA A 17 -6.43 8.98 -18.03
N ASP A 18 -7.03 10.07 -17.55
CA ASP A 18 -6.36 11.06 -16.69
C ASP A 18 -5.90 10.46 -15.35
N TRP A 19 -6.58 9.41 -14.86
CA TRP A 19 -6.21 8.69 -13.64
C TRP A 19 -5.21 7.56 -13.90
N GLN A 20 -5.27 6.95 -15.10
CA GLN A 20 -4.51 5.74 -15.40
C GLN A 20 -2.99 5.92 -15.23
N GLN A 21 -2.42 7.05 -15.66
CA GLN A 21 -0.96 7.21 -15.61
C GLN A 21 -0.41 7.26 -14.18
N ASN A 22 -1.08 8.01 -13.30
CA ASN A 22 -0.68 8.10 -11.90
C ASN A 22 -1.00 6.80 -11.17
N ALA A 23 -2.21 6.26 -11.37
CA ALA A 23 -2.64 5.00 -10.75
C ALA A 23 -1.71 3.82 -11.09
N VAL A 24 -1.19 3.73 -12.33
CA VAL A 24 -0.22 2.68 -12.68
C VAL A 24 1.09 2.85 -11.91
N SER A 25 1.57 4.08 -11.75
CA SER A 25 2.83 4.35 -11.02
C SER A 25 2.66 4.08 -9.52
N GLU A 26 1.53 4.49 -8.95
CA GLU A 26 1.17 4.25 -7.56
C GLU A 26 0.99 2.75 -7.30
N LEU A 27 0.32 2.04 -8.21
CA LEU A 27 0.15 0.60 -8.11
C LEU A 27 1.48 -0.14 -8.13
N GLU A 28 2.39 0.18 -9.06
CA GLU A 28 3.69 -0.50 -9.12
C GLU A 28 4.55 -0.24 -7.87
N ALA A 29 4.42 0.95 -7.27
CA ALA A 29 5.04 1.25 -5.98
C ALA A 29 4.43 0.42 -4.84
N LEU A 30 3.10 0.34 -4.75
CA LEU A 30 2.38 -0.49 -3.78
C LEU A 30 2.73 -1.98 -3.94
N LYS A 31 2.75 -2.50 -5.17
CA LYS A 31 3.17 -3.90 -5.47
C LYS A 31 4.59 -4.16 -4.96
N SER A 32 5.52 -3.27 -5.27
CA SER A 32 6.92 -3.39 -4.84
C SER A 32 7.04 -3.43 -3.32
N PHE A 33 6.28 -2.58 -2.63
CA PHE A 33 6.28 -2.54 -1.18
C PHE A 33 5.63 -3.79 -0.57
N SER A 34 4.46 -4.22 -1.03
CA SER A 34 3.79 -5.43 -0.56
C SER A 34 4.61 -6.70 -0.79
N ILE A 35 5.31 -6.80 -1.93
CA ILE A 35 6.24 -7.92 -2.18
C ILE A 35 7.39 -7.91 -1.16
N ALA A 36 7.92 -6.74 -0.82
CA ALA A 36 8.97 -6.63 0.19
C ALA A 36 8.45 -7.02 1.60
N ILE A 37 7.24 -6.59 1.95
CA ILE A 37 6.57 -6.97 3.21
C ILE A 37 6.43 -8.50 3.29
N LEU A 38 5.82 -9.14 2.28
CA LEU A 38 5.58 -10.59 2.29
C LEU A 38 6.88 -11.42 2.22
N LYS A 39 7.96 -10.84 1.69
CA LYS A 39 9.29 -11.46 1.73
C LYS A 39 9.87 -11.44 3.15
N GLN A 40 9.62 -10.38 3.91
CA GLN A 40 10.12 -10.20 5.27
C GLN A 40 9.24 -10.94 6.30
N TRP A 41 7.91 -10.89 6.14
CA TRP A 41 6.91 -11.47 7.02
C TRP A 41 5.86 -12.26 6.21
N PRO A 42 6.14 -13.54 5.90
CA PRO A 42 5.26 -14.37 5.06
C PRO A 42 3.88 -14.68 5.66
N GLU A 43 3.70 -14.45 6.96
CA GLU A 43 2.44 -14.64 7.69
C GLU A 43 1.46 -13.46 7.56
N LEU A 44 1.92 -12.32 7.04
CA LEU A 44 1.07 -11.16 6.80
C LEU A 44 0.26 -11.36 5.52
N VAL A 45 -0.85 -10.64 5.44
CA VAL A 45 -1.70 -10.55 4.25
C VAL A 45 -1.69 -9.11 3.76
N CYS A 46 -1.40 -8.91 2.48
CA CYS A 46 -1.54 -7.63 1.80
C CYS A 46 -2.72 -7.69 0.85
N GLU A 47 -3.68 -6.78 0.99
CA GLU A 47 -4.85 -6.69 0.12
C GLU A 47 -4.89 -5.35 -0.58
N LEU A 48 -4.83 -5.34 -1.90
CA LEU A 48 -5.09 -4.12 -2.68
C LEU A 48 -6.57 -3.84 -2.65
N ASP A 49 -6.94 -2.64 -2.21
CA ASP A 49 -8.29 -2.10 -2.31
C ASP A 49 -8.35 -0.93 -3.29
N LEU A 50 -9.37 -0.99 -4.15
CA LEU A 50 -9.68 0.01 -5.16
C LEU A 50 -10.90 0.78 -4.64
N ILE A 51 -10.66 1.91 -3.97
CA ILE A 51 -11.69 2.66 -3.25
C ILE A 51 -12.63 3.35 -4.24
N GLU A 52 -12.03 4.10 -5.16
CA GLU A 52 -12.68 4.80 -6.26
C GLU A 52 -11.69 5.02 -7.41
N GLU A 53 -12.15 5.55 -8.53
CA GLU A 53 -11.25 5.82 -9.67
C GLU A 53 -10.08 6.73 -9.26
N GLY A 54 -8.87 6.27 -9.57
CA GLY A 54 -7.64 7.00 -9.24
C GLY A 54 -7.20 6.89 -7.79
N TYR A 55 -7.91 6.13 -6.93
CA TYR A 55 -7.53 5.91 -5.54
C TYR A 55 -7.26 4.44 -5.24
N LEU A 56 -6.05 4.16 -4.77
CA LEU A 56 -5.52 2.83 -4.47
C LEU A 56 -4.99 2.81 -3.03
N LYS A 57 -5.26 1.74 -2.30
CA LYS A 57 -4.60 1.46 -1.02
C LYS A 57 -4.26 0.00 -0.87
N VAL A 58 -3.32 -0.30 0.02
CA VAL A 58 -3.06 -1.66 0.48
C VAL A 58 -3.37 -1.75 1.97
N ASP A 59 -4.23 -2.70 2.31
CA ASP A 59 -4.49 -3.10 3.68
C ASP A 59 -3.51 -4.21 4.09
N LEU A 60 -2.86 -4.04 5.24
CA LEU A 60 -1.99 -5.04 5.84
C LEU A 60 -2.68 -5.67 7.05
N SER A 61 -2.77 -6.99 7.09
CA SER A 61 -3.38 -7.70 8.21
C SER A 61 -2.60 -8.93 8.65
N ARG A 62 -2.86 -9.37 9.88
CA ARG A 62 -2.36 -10.62 10.47
C ARG A 62 -3.45 -11.27 11.29
N ASN A 63 -3.78 -12.53 11.01
CA ASN A 63 -4.84 -13.27 11.72
C ASN A 63 -6.17 -12.47 11.80
N ASP A 64 -6.62 -11.93 10.66
CA ASP A 64 -7.82 -11.09 10.52
C ASP A 64 -7.80 -9.76 11.29
N LEU A 65 -6.68 -9.41 11.93
CA LEU A 65 -6.47 -8.09 12.53
C LEU A 65 -5.77 -7.17 11.53
N LYS A 66 -6.41 -6.06 11.19
CA LYS A 66 -5.82 -4.99 10.38
C LYS A 66 -4.74 -4.28 11.18
N LEU A 67 -3.54 -4.17 10.61
CA LEU A 67 -2.36 -3.57 11.25
C LEU A 67 -2.03 -2.19 10.66
N ALA A 68 -2.15 -2.06 9.34
CA ALA A 68 -1.75 -0.86 8.63
C ALA A 68 -2.59 -0.60 7.37
N GLU A 69 -2.62 0.66 6.95
CA GLU A 69 -2.98 1.06 5.58
C GLU A 69 -1.80 1.72 4.89
N ILE A 70 -1.62 1.42 3.62
CA ILE A 70 -0.53 1.95 2.78
C ILE A 70 -1.15 2.61 1.56
N TYR A 71 -0.77 3.86 1.32
CA TYR A 71 -1.10 4.63 0.13
C TYR A 71 0.19 4.96 -0.62
N ALA A 72 0.07 5.21 -1.91
CA ALA A 72 1.14 5.76 -2.73
C ALA A 72 0.58 6.91 -3.57
N ASN A 73 1.33 8.00 -3.68
CA ASN A 73 0.94 9.16 -4.49
C ASN A 73 2.10 9.63 -5.36
N VAL A 74 1.81 9.95 -6.62
CA VAL A 74 2.80 10.58 -7.51
C VAL A 74 2.93 12.07 -7.19
N GLU A 75 4.10 12.50 -6.73
CA GLU A 75 4.45 13.91 -6.56
C GLU A 75 5.51 14.38 -7.57
N LYS A 76 5.83 15.68 -7.57
CA LYS A 76 6.86 16.28 -8.45
C LYS A 76 8.22 15.58 -8.40
N MET A 77 8.59 15.01 -7.25
CA MET A 77 9.87 14.32 -7.05
C MET A 77 9.76 12.79 -7.13
N GLY A 78 8.64 12.26 -7.62
CA GLY A 78 8.34 10.84 -7.68
C GLY A 78 7.35 10.41 -6.61
N VAL A 79 7.21 9.09 -6.44
CA VAL A 79 6.23 8.49 -5.54
C VAL A 79 6.57 8.78 -4.07
N VAL A 80 5.54 9.10 -3.28
CA VAL A 80 5.56 9.13 -1.81
C VAL A 80 4.61 8.05 -1.32
N PHE A 81 5.04 7.31 -0.31
CA PHE A 81 4.17 6.43 0.45
C PHE A 81 3.63 7.15 1.68
N SER A 82 2.37 6.91 2.00
CA SER A 82 1.79 7.22 3.30
C SER A 82 1.41 5.91 3.99
N LEU A 83 1.90 5.72 5.22
CA LEU A 83 1.67 4.53 6.04
C LEU A 83 0.97 4.94 7.33
N TYR A 84 -0.19 4.34 7.59
CA TYR A 84 -0.97 4.56 8.80
C TYR A 84 -0.81 3.38 9.74
N ILE A 85 -0.18 3.59 10.90
CA ILE A 85 0.13 2.54 11.88
C ILE A 85 0.07 3.01 13.33
N PRO A 86 -0.34 2.15 14.28
CA PRO A 86 -1.27 1.04 14.05
C PRO A 86 -2.65 1.62 13.67
N ILE A 87 -3.26 1.10 12.61
CA ILE A 87 -4.55 1.60 12.12
C ILE A 87 -5.69 1.34 13.11
N ASP A 88 -6.69 2.22 13.15
CA ASP A 88 -7.91 2.11 13.96
C ASP A 88 -7.64 2.07 15.49
N GLN A 89 -6.48 2.59 15.91
CA GLN A 89 -6.08 2.69 17.31
C GLN A 89 -5.98 4.16 17.76
N PRO A 90 -6.15 4.45 19.07
CA PRO A 90 -6.01 5.83 19.59
C PRO A 90 -4.65 6.49 19.36
N ASN A 91 -3.61 5.69 19.09
CA ASN A 91 -2.24 6.12 18.83
C ASN A 91 -1.83 5.94 17.35
N GLU A 92 -2.80 5.85 16.44
CA GLU A 92 -2.53 5.83 14.99
C GLU A 92 -1.67 7.03 14.59
N GLN A 93 -0.64 6.75 13.79
CA GLN A 93 0.29 7.71 13.25
C GLN A 93 0.40 7.54 11.73
N GLU A 94 0.52 8.67 11.06
CA GLU A 94 0.77 8.74 9.63
C GLU A 94 2.25 9.03 9.38
N HIS A 95 2.89 8.16 8.60
CA HIS A 95 4.30 8.28 8.23
C HIS A 95 4.43 8.43 6.72
N HIS A 96 5.27 9.38 6.30
CA HIS A 96 5.58 9.62 4.89
C HIS A 96 7.02 9.24 4.58
N PHE A 97 7.23 8.49 3.51
CA PHE A 97 8.56 8.08 3.07
C PHE A 97 8.60 7.85 1.56
N ARG A 98 9.81 7.73 1.01
CA ARG A 98 10.01 7.53 -0.44
C ARG A 98 10.66 6.20 -0.79
N VAL A 99 11.18 5.48 0.21
CA VAL A 99 11.93 4.25 0.00
C VAL A 99 11.26 3.11 0.76
N VAL A 100 11.06 1.98 0.09
CA VAL A 100 10.44 0.77 0.68
C VAL A 100 11.14 0.34 1.97
N ALA A 101 12.46 0.46 2.05
CA ALA A 101 13.23 0.10 3.25
C ALA A 101 12.79 0.89 4.50
N GLU A 102 12.53 2.20 4.37
CA GLU A 102 12.05 3.05 5.47
C GLU A 102 10.67 2.58 5.95
N GLY A 103 9.77 2.24 5.02
CA GLY A 103 8.46 1.67 5.36
C GLY A 103 8.54 0.32 6.07
N ILE A 104 9.49 -0.54 5.69
CA ILE A 104 9.73 -1.82 6.37
C ILE A 104 10.27 -1.59 7.78
N GLU A 105 11.17 -0.62 7.99
CA GLU A 105 11.66 -0.28 9.32
C GLU A 105 10.53 0.18 10.25
N LEU A 106 9.61 1.03 9.76
CA LEU A 106 8.44 1.48 10.53
C LEU A 106 7.51 0.31 10.93
N LEU A 107 7.32 -0.66 10.03
CA LEU A 107 6.46 -1.83 10.30
C LEU A 107 7.03 -2.80 11.35
N GLN A 108 8.35 -2.81 11.58
CA GLN A 108 8.98 -3.69 12.59
C GLN A 108 8.47 -3.43 14.01
N GLU A 109 7.92 -2.24 14.28
CA GLU A 109 7.44 -1.87 15.62
C GLU A 109 6.08 -2.48 15.96
N ILE A 110 5.32 -2.94 14.95
CA ILE A 110 3.93 -3.40 15.11
C ILE A 110 3.68 -4.84 14.66
N VAL A 111 4.58 -5.41 13.86
CA VAL A 111 4.53 -6.79 13.38
C VAL A 111 5.21 -7.70 14.39
#